data_AF-A0A2K3K8W1-F1
#
_entry.id   AF-A0A2K3K8W1-F1
#
_cell.length_a   1.000
_cell.length_b   1.000
_cell.length_c   1.000
_cell.angle_alpha   90.00
_cell.angle_beta   90.00
_cell.angle_gamma   90.00
#
_symmetry.space_group_name_H-M   'P 1'
#
loop_
_entity.id
_entity.type
_entity.pdbx_description
1 polymer ?
#
loop_
_entity_poly.entity_id
_entity_poly.type
_entity_poly.pdbx_seq_one_letter_code
_entity_poly.pdbx_strand_id
1 'polypeptide(L)' 'VLNRDIPWETYMSTKLISGTSLQLLRRYDHRSESQRAQLLDDDGPAYVRVFVRVLRDIFKEDTVEYVLALIDEMLT' A
#
# COMPACT_ATOMS: atom_id res chain seq x y z
N VAL A 1 -6.86 -4.21 -11.64
CA VAL A 1 -6.97 -3.45 -10.36
C VAL A 1 -5.72 -2.63 -10.06
N LEU A 2 -4.51 -3.18 -10.28
CA LEU A 2 -3.24 -2.56 -9.85
C LEU A 2 -2.69 -1.41 -10.73
N ASN A 3 -3.43 -0.99 -11.76
CA ASN A 3 -3.11 0.20 -12.55
C ASN A 3 -3.89 1.44 -12.08
N ARG A 4 -4.53 1.37 -10.91
CA ARG A 4 -5.34 2.46 -10.36
C ARG A 4 -4.44 3.49 -9.71
N ASP A 5 -4.69 4.76 -10.02
CA ASP A 5 -4.06 5.87 -9.32
C ASP A 5 -4.79 6.13 -8.00
N ILE A 6 -4.16 5.74 -6.89
CA ILE A 6 -4.72 5.95 -5.56
C ILE A 6 -4.20 7.29 -5.01
N PRO A 7 -5.09 8.22 -4.58
CA PRO A 7 -4.68 9.54 -4.13
C PRO A 7 -4.10 9.51 -2.70
N TRP A 8 -2.95 8.85 -2.52
CA TRP A 8 -2.29 8.68 -1.21
C TRP A 8 -2.01 10.00 -0.51
N GLU A 9 -1.67 11.05 -1.27
CA GLU A 9 -1.44 12.40 -0.74
C GLU A 9 -2.69 12.99 -0.07
N THR A 10 -3.87 12.73 -0.63
CA THR A 10 -5.15 13.17 -0.04
C THR A 10 -5.42 12.42 1.27
N TYR A 11 -5.06 11.14 1.35
CA TYR A 11 -5.18 10.38 2.59
C TYR A 11 -4.17 10.83 3.66
N MET A 12 -2.99 11.30 3.26
CA MET A 12 -2.04 11.91 4.20
C MET A 12 -2.56 13.27 4.71
N SER A 13 -3.06 14.13 3.81
CA SER A 13 -3.54 15.46 4.20
C SER A 13 -4.74 15.41 5.14
N THR A 14 -5.59 14.40 4.99
CA THR A 14 -6.71 14.08 5.88
C THR A 14 -6.31 13.30 7.14
N LYS A 15 -5.01 13.02 7.33
CA LYS A 15 -4.43 12.28 8.46
C LYS A 15 -4.91 10.82 8.59
N LEU A 16 -5.42 10.23 7.52
CA LEU A 16 -5.78 8.80 7.48
C LEU A 16 -4.54 7.92 7.37
N ILE A 17 -3.45 8.42 6.76
CA ILE A 17 -2.14 7.77 6.75
C ILE A 17 -1.05 8.73 7.26
N SER A 18 0.03 8.18 7.81
CA SER A 18 1.19 8.98 8.24
C SER A 18 2.14 9.27 7.06
N GLY A 19 3.03 10.25 7.22
CA GLY A 19 4.08 10.54 6.23
C GLY A 19 5.02 9.34 6.01
N THR A 20 5.31 8.56 7.05
CA THR A 20 6.09 7.31 6.92
C THR A 20 5.34 6.27 6.11
N SER A 21 4.03 6.10 6.35
CA SER A 21 3.19 5.20 5.55
C SER A 21 3.15 5.62 4.08
N LEU A 22 3.03 6.92 3.79
CA LEU A 22 3.08 7.45 2.43
C LEU A 22 4.43 7.15 1.75
N GLN A 23 5.55 7.31 2.46
CA GLN A 23 6.87 6.98 1.91
C GLN A 23 7.01 5.51 1.56
N LEU A 24 6.54 4.61 2.43
CA LEU A 24 6.54 3.17 2.17
C LEU A 24 5.65 2.84 0.96
N LEU A 25 4.42 3.37 0.93
CA LEU A 25 3.50 3.19 -0.20
C LEU A 25 4.16 3.63 -1.50
N ARG A 26 4.73 4.84 -1.59
CA ARG A 26 5.45 5.32 -2.79
C ARG A 26 6.61 4.43 -3.24
N ARG A 27 7.30 3.77 -2.31
CA ARG A 27 8.40 2.86 -2.66
C ARG A 27 7.89 1.57 -3.26
N TYR A 28 6.73 1.09 -2.79
CA TYR A 28 6.09 -0.17 -3.20
C TYR A 28 5.19 -0.03 -4.44
N ASP A 29 4.58 1.15 -4.59
CA ASP A 29 3.60 1.46 -5.61
C ASP A 29 4.20 1.41 -7.01
N HIS A 30 3.45 0.84 -7.95
CA HIS A 30 3.85 0.66 -9.37
C HIS A 30 5.24 0.04 -9.61
N ARG A 31 5.80 -0.71 -8.65
CA ARG A 31 7.02 -1.50 -8.82
C ARG A 31 6.73 -2.84 -9.51
N SER A 32 7.76 -3.41 -10.14
CA SER A 32 7.68 -4.78 -10.65
C SER A 32 7.57 -5.75 -9.48
N GLU A 33 6.98 -6.91 -9.73
CA GLU A 33 6.84 -8.01 -8.77
C GLU A 33 8.18 -8.35 -8.08
N SER A 34 9.26 -8.49 -8.86
CA SER A 34 10.61 -8.75 -8.34
C SER A 34 11.13 -7.68 -7.38
N GLN A 35 10.83 -6.40 -7.64
CA GLN A 35 11.23 -5.29 -6.78
C GLN A 35 10.38 -5.25 -5.51
N ARG A 36 9.09 -5.57 -5.62
CA ARG A 36 8.19 -5.67 -4.46
C ARG A 36 8.63 -6.80 -3.54
N ALA A 37 8.93 -7.98 -4.10
CA ALA A 37 9.45 -9.12 -3.34
C ALA A 37 10.71 -8.75 -2.55
N GLN A 38 11.66 -8.06 -3.18
CA GLN A 38 12.87 -7.60 -2.49
C GLN A 38 12.56 -6.62 -1.35
N LEU A 39 11.63 -5.68 -1.53
CA LEU A 39 11.22 -4.76 -0.46
C LEU A 39 10.54 -5.48 0.71
N LEU A 40 9.81 -6.57 0.42
CA LEU A 40 9.18 -7.41 1.44
C LEU A 40 10.20 -8.27 2.19
N ASP A 41 11.23 -8.76 1.51
CA ASP A 41 12.36 -9.46 2.16
C ASP A 41 13.13 -8.53 3.10
N ASP A 42 13.33 -7.27 2.70
CA ASP A 42 14.05 -6.27 3.48
C ASP A 42 13.25 -5.73 4.68
N ASP A 43 11.96 -5.37 4.49
CA ASP A 43 11.13 -4.72 5.52
C ASP A 43 9.63 -5.07 5.42
N GLY A 44 9.32 -6.34 5.11
CA GLY A 44 7.95 -6.84 4.97
C GLY A 44 6.99 -6.47 6.11
N PRO A 45 7.37 -6.61 7.39
CA PRO A 45 6.50 -6.23 8.50
C PRO A 45 6.05 -4.76 8.48
N ALA A 46 6.88 -3.84 7.99
CA ALA A 46 6.50 -2.43 7.85
C ALA A 46 5.46 -2.23 6.75
N TYR A 47 5.65 -2.85 5.58
CA TYR A 47 4.71 -2.79 4.47
C TYR A 47 3.35 -3.41 4.82
N VAL A 48 3.34 -4.62 5.39
CA VAL A 48 2.10 -5.29 5.81
C VAL A 48 1.34 -4.45 6.84
N ARG A 49 2.04 -3.86 7.81
CA ARG A 49 1.41 -2.98 8.80
C ARG A 49 0.76 -1.76 8.17
N VAL A 50 1.36 -1.19 7.13
CA VAL A 50 0.77 -0.07 6.37
C VAL A 50 -0.48 -0.53 5.63
N PHE A 51 -0.45 -1.67 4.95
CA PHE A 51 -1.62 -2.19 4.22
C PHE A 51 -2.80 -2.46 5.16
N VAL A 52 -2.58 -3.15 6.28
CA VAL A 52 -3.62 -3.41 7.28
C VAL A 52 -4.18 -2.11 7.86
N ARG A 53 -3.32 -1.12 8.10
CA ARG A 53 -3.74 0.20 8.59
C ARG A 53 -4.61 0.93 7.58
N VAL A 54 -4.23 0.92 6.30
CA VAL A 54 -5.03 1.51 5.22
C VAL A 54 -6.40 0.84 5.15
N LEU A 55 -6.47 -0.49 5.17
CA LEU A 55 -7.75 -1.22 5.15
C LEU A 55 -8.65 -0.93 6.37
N ARG A 56 -8.04 -0.62 7.52
CA ARG A 56 -8.76 -0.26 8.74
C ARG A 56 -9.26 1.18 8.73
N ASP A 57 -8.45 2.10 8.22
CA ASP A 57 -8.68 3.54 8.35
C ASP A 57 -9.38 4.13 7.10
N ILE A 58 -9.34 3.45 5.95
CA ILE A 58 -9.90 3.90 4.66
C ILE A 58 -10.88 2.86 4.10
N PHE A 59 -12.13 3.28 3.89
CA PHE A 59 -13.23 2.44 3.39
C PHE A 59 -13.66 2.76 1.96
N LYS A 60 -12.86 3.52 1.21
CA LYS A 60 -13.16 3.79 -0.21
C LYS A 60 -12.93 2.52 -1.03
N GLU A 61 -13.97 2.03 -1.70
CA GLU A 61 -13.99 0.78 -2.46
C GLU A 61 -12.75 0.62 -3.36
N ASP A 62 -12.46 1.60 -4.21
CA ASP A 62 -11.31 1.55 -5.12
C ASP A 62 -9.97 1.32 -4.40
N THR A 63 -9.80 1.95 -3.23
CA THR A 63 -8.58 1.88 -2.41
C THR A 63 -8.49 0.55 -1.68
N VAL A 64 -9.62 0.08 -1.13
CA VAL A 64 -9.70 -1.23 -0.45
C VAL A 64 -9.37 -2.33 -1.44
N GLU A 65 -10.02 -2.35 -2.61
CA GLU A 65 -9.74 -3.32 -3.66
C GLU A 65 -8.27 -3.27 -4.13
N TYR A 66 -7.70 -2.07 -4.26
CA TYR A 66 -6.30 -1.91 -4.63
C TYR A 66 -5.35 -2.52 -3.61
N VAL A 67 -5.54 -2.22 -2.32
CA VAL A 67 -4.69 -2.76 -1.26
C VAL A 67 -4.88 -4.27 -1.10
N LEU A 68 -6.10 -4.79 -1.26
CA LEU A 68 -6.35 -6.23 -1.27
C LEU A 68 -5.62 -6.92 -2.42
N ALA A 69 -5.63 -6.34 -3.62
CA ALA A 69 -4.87 -6.86 -4.75
C ALA A 69 -3.36 -6.85 -4.50
N LEU A 70 -2.82 -5.85 -3.80
CA LEU A 70 -1.40 -5.83 -3.40
C LEU A 70 -1.06 -6.93 -2.38
N ILE A 71 -1.97 -7.22 -1.46
CA ILE A 71 -1.81 -8.31 -0.49
C ILE A 71 -1.91 -9.66 -1.20
N ASP A 72 -2.83 -9.81 -2.15
CA ASP A 72 -3.00 -11.03 -2.94
C ASP A 72 -1.75 -11.36 -3.76
N GLU A 73 -1.18 -10.36 -4.47
CA GLU A 73 0.09 -10.50 -5.18
C GLU A 73 1.26 -10.84 -4.25
N MET A 74 1.26 -10.34 -3.01
CA MET A 74 2.30 -10.67 -2.03
C MET A 74 2.23 -12.13 -1.56
N LEU A 75 1.04 -12.73 -1.55
CA LEU A 75 0.81 -14.09 -1.05
C LEU A 75 0.94 -15.17 -2.13
N THR A 76 1.04 -14.77 -3.40
CA THR A 76 1.12 -15.65 -4.58
C THR A 76 2.58 -15.82 -5.01
#